data_AF-A0A348XJK0-F1
#
_entry.id   AF-A0A348XJK0-F1
#
_cell.length_a   1.000
_cell.length_b   1.000
_cell.length_c   1.000
_cell.angle_alpha   90.00
_cell.angle_beta   90.00
_cell.angle_gamma   90.00
#
_symmetry.space_group_name_H-M   'P 1'
#
loop_
_entity.id
_entity.type
_entity.pdbx_description
1 polymer ?
#
loop_
_entity_poly.entity_id
_entity_poly.type
_entity_poly.pdbx_seq_one_letter_code
_entity_poly.pdbx_strand_id
1 'polypeptide(L)'
;MFDNLTTRLQDTFRDMTGRGSLTEKNIEDAMADVRRALLEADVNYDITKQFIEDVSEECLGSKVLRSVTPGQQFVKVVSDRLGELMGAANEPLVLEGSPSIIMMVGLHGSGKTTSTGKLAARLTKDGKRVLMVAMDVHRPAAIDQLETLGSDQEIDVFSDRGNQDITNIAEKALSFAKLHRHQVVIFDTAGRLQVDEPLVRELESVKNKTNPAEILLVADAALGQEAVSVATHFNDALGLSGIILTKMDGDARGGAALSMRKVTGQPIKFIGVGEKVTDFEPFHPDRMARRILGMGDIVGIVEQAEEIISEEEAKDLESRLVSAKFDFNDFIKQLDLLSKFGGMGKLFEMLPLPPAIKKLAGANEGALKQARAMVQSMTPFERKNPPIMNDVTRRKRVSRGCGLGFEEVTGMMQRFEKMRQMMAKMGPGGLKQLAGTLESLGGLGGAGGGMPPGMMGPGGPNLSGFQRGAAKQASQKEKKAKRKKGRRRR
;
A
#
# COMPACT_ATOMS: atom_id res chain seq x y z
N MET A 1 -4.72 6.09 -6.43
CA MET A 1 -5.23 4.69 -6.48
C MET A 1 -6.46 4.61 -5.55
N PHE A 2 -7.69 4.86 -6.03
CA PHE A 2 -8.89 5.27 -5.24
C PHE A 2 -9.04 6.77 -4.94
N ASP A 3 -8.16 7.63 -5.44
CA ASP A 3 -8.02 9.01 -4.95
C ASP A 3 -9.32 9.83 -5.06
N ASN A 4 -10.16 9.58 -6.06
CA ASN A 4 -11.46 10.23 -6.20
C ASN A 4 -12.47 9.78 -5.13
N LEU A 5 -12.57 8.47 -4.89
CA LEU A 5 -13.42 7.90 -3.83
C LEU A 5 -12.92 8.34 -2.45
N THR A 6 -11.61 8.23 -2.23
CA THR A 6 -10.95 8.63 -1.00
C THR A 6 -11.12 10.13 -0.71
N THR A 7 -10.91 11.00 -1.69
CA THR A 7 -11.02 12.46 -1.48
C THR A 7 -12.45 12.84 -1.10
N ARG A 8 -13.46 12.28 -1.79
CA ARG A 8 -14.87 12.57 -1.48
C ARG A 8 -15.27 12.06 -0.11
N LEU A 9 -14.91 10.82 0.23
CA LEU A 9 -15.17 10.27 1.55
C LEU A 9 -14.47 11.08 2.64
N GLN A 10 -13.23 11.51 2.42
CA GLN A 10 -12.49 12.37 3.34
C GLN A 10 -13.17 13.73 3.56
N ASP A 11 -13.72 14.35 2.51
CA ASP A 11 -14.48 15.60 2.66
C ASP A 11 -15.76 15.38 3.50
N THR A 12 -16.53 14.31 3.22
CA THR A 12 -17.70 13.94 4.02
C THR A 12 -17.32 13.67 5.49
N PHE A 13 -16.20 12.99 5.74
CA PHE A 13 -15.75 12.71 7.10
C PHE A 13 -15.20 13.94 7.83
N ARG A 14 -14.57 14.88 7.13
CA ARG A 14 -14.12 16.16 7.73
C ARG A 14 -15.32 16.97 8.23
N ASP A 15 -16.39 16.99 7.45
CA ASP A 15 -17.61 17.71 7.81
C ASP A 15 -18.34 17.04 8.99
N MET A 16 -18.28 15.72 9.10
CA MET A 16 -18.85 14.95 10.21
C MET A 16 -18.01 15.03 11.50
N THR A 17 -16.68 15.00 11.39
CA THR A 17 -15.77 15.11 12.55
C THR A 17 -15.75 16.50 13.18
N GLY A 18 -16.13 17.55 12.42
CA GLY A 18 -16.33 18.90 12.95
C GLY A 18 -17.62 19.09 13.77
N ARG A 19 -18.52 18.10 13.80
CA ARG A 19 -19.82 18.17 14.48
C ARG A 19 -19.77 17.46 15.83
N GLY A 20 -20.33 18.09 16.87
CA GLY A 20 -20.32 17.58 18.25
C GLY A 20 -21.29 16.42 18.54
N SER A 21 -22.23 16.14 17.65
CA SER A 21 -23.22 15.06 17.79
C SER A 21 -23.69 14.54 16.43
N LEU A 22 -23.97 13.23 16.34
CA LEU A 22 -24.66 12.64 15.21
C LEU A 22 -26.17 12.91 15.35
N THR A 23 -26.75 13.60 14.38
CA THR A 23 -28.20 13.75 14.25
C THR A 23 -28.65 12.97 13.01
N GLU A 24 -29.91 12.54 12.99
CA GLU A 24 -30.48 11.78 11.87
C GLU A 24 -30.28 12.50 10.52
N LYS A 25 -30.59 13.79 10.47
CA LYS A 25 -30.34 14.63 9.29
C LYS A 25 -28.87 14.68 8.86
N ASN A 26 -27.94 14.74 9.81
CA ASN A 26 -26.51 14.78 9.49
C ASN A 26 -26.02 13.45 8.90
N ILE A 27 -26.56 12.33 9.39
CA ILE A 27 -26.27 11.00 8.88
C ILE A 27 -26.85 10.86 7.47
N GLU A 28 -28.09 11.29 7.23
CA GLU A 28 -28.72 11.26 5.90
C GLU A 28 -27.92 12.05 4.86
N ASP A 29 -27.51 13.28 5.18
CA ASP A 29 -26.69 14.12 4.30
C ASP A 29 -25.35 13.43 3.97
N ALA A 30 -24.67 12.88 4.99
CA ALA A 30 -23.41 12.16 4.80
C ALA A 30 -23.58 10.88 3.98
N MET A 31 -24.65 10.12 4.20
CA MET A 31 -24.98 8.91 3.45
C MET A 31 -25.29 9.21 1.98
N ALA A 32 -25.89 10.35 1.67
CA ALA A 32 -26.12 10.77 0.29
C ALA A 32 -24.80 11.01 -0.47
N ASP A 33 -23.80 11.59 0.20
CA ASP A 33 -22.47 11.79 -0.38
C ASP A 33 -21.70 10.48 -0.51
N VAL A 34 -21.75 9.60 0.50
CA VAL A 34 -21.16 8.25 0.43
C VAL A 34 -21.77 7.45 -0.72
N ARG A 35 -23.11 7.49 -0.88
CA ARG A 35 -23.81 6.86 -2.00
C ARG A 35 -23.31 7.35 -3.34
N ARG A 36 -23.19 8.68 -3.50
CA ARG A 36 -22.69 9.28 -4.75
C ARG A 36 -21.27 8.83 -5.05
N ALA A 37 -20.40 8.80 -4.03
CA ALA A 37 -19.01 8.37 -4.18
C ALA A 37 -18.89 6.89 -4.58
N LEU A 38 -19.70 6.00 -3.99
CA LEU A 38 -19.71 4.58 -4.34
C LEU A 38 -20.21 4.34 -5.78
N LEU A 39 -21.27 5.03 -6.20
CA LEU A 39 -21.78 4.93 -7.58
C LEU A 39 -20.78 5.48 -8.61
N GLU A 40 -20.09 6.58 -8.31
CA GLU A 40 -19.02 7.11 -9.17
C GLU A 40 -17.81 6.18 -9.25
N ALA A 41 -17.62 5.33 -8.24
CA ALA A 41 -16.63 4.27 -8.23
C ALA A 41 -17.14 2.96 -8.87
N ASP A 42 -18.21 3.03 -9.67
CA ASP A 42 -18.84 1.89 -10.38
C ASP A 42 -19.22 0.71 -9.47
N VAL A 43 -19.53 0.98 -8.20
CA VAL A 43 -20.15 -0.01 -7.30
C VAL A 43 -21.58 -0.27 -7.80
N ASN A 44 -22.02 -1.53 -7.72
CA ASN A 44 -23.36 -1.90 -8.15
C ASN A 44 -24.43 -1.13 -7.36
N TYR A 45 -25.50 -0.73 -8.06
CA TYR A 45 -26.57 0.08 -7.47
C TYR A 45 -27.26 -0.61 -6.29
N ASP A 46 -27.61 -1.89 -6.42
CA ASP A 46 -28.32 -2.64 -5.39
C ASP A 46 -27.42 -2.85 -4.16
N ILE A 47 -26.13 -3.13 -4.38
CA ILE A 47 -25.13 -3.24 -3.31
C ILE A 47 -24.95 -1.90 -2.59
N THR A 48 -24.87 -0.80 -3.35
CA THR A 48 -24.74 0.55 -2.78
C THR A 48 -25.97 0.90 -1.96
N LYS A 49 -27.17 0.59 -2.47
CA LYS A 49 -28.42 0.85 -1.76
C LYS A 49 -28.46 0.09 -0.42
N GLN A 50 -28.19 -1.21 -0.46
CA GLN A 50 -28.17 -2.05 0.73
C GLN A 50 -27.11 -1.59 1.74
N PHE A 51 -25.91 -1.26 1.28
CA PHE A 51 -24.85 -0.73 2.14
C PHE A 51 -25.26 0.53 2.89
N ILE A 52 -25.93 1.48 2.20
CA ILE A 52 -26.38 2.72 2.83
C ILE A 52 -27.48 2.45 3.87
N GLU A 53 -28.41 1.54 3.58
CA GLU A 53 -29.46 1.13 4.53
C GLU A 53 -28.84 0.51 5.79
N ASP A 54 -27.94 -0.46 5.62
CA ASP A 54 -27.24 -1.16 6.69
C ASP A 54 -26.41 -0.23 7.58
N VAL A 55 -25.66 0.71 6.98
CA VAL A 55 -24.84 1.68 7.71
C VAL A 55 -25.71 2.71 8.45
N SER A 56 -26.82 3.15 7.83
CA SER A 56 -27.72 4.13 8.44
C SER A 56 -28.38 3.55 9.69
N GLU A 57 -28.88 2.31 9.60
CA GLU A 57 -29.49 1.60 10.73
C GLU A 57 -28.49 1.43 11.87
N GLU A 58 -27.26 1.04 11.57
CA GLU A 58 -26.21 0.86 12.58
C GLU A 58 -25.78 2.18 13.22
N CYS A 59 -25.70 3.27 12.46
CA CYS A 59 -25.39 4.60 12.99
C CYS A 59 -26.49 5.14 13.92
N LEU A 60 -27.76 4.81 13.65
CA LEU A 60 -28.90 5.21 14.49
C LEU A 60 -29.07 4.31 15.73
N GLY A 61 -28.74 3.02 15.61
CA GLY A 61 -28.86 2.03 16.68
C GLY A 61 -27.67 1.95 17.64
N SER A 62 -26.47 2.38 17.21
CA SER A 62 -25.27 2.30 18.04
C SER A 62 -25.23 3.39 19.11
N LYS A 63 -25.29 2.98 20.39
CA LYS A 63 -25.07 3.90 21.52
C LYS A 63 -23.68 4.52 21.39
N VAL A 64 -23.61 5.86 21.41
CA VAL A 64 -22.34 6.59 21.35
C VAL A 64 -21.41 6.10 22.47
N LEU A 65 -20.29 5.48 22.11
CA LEU A 65 -19.29 5.06 23.08
C LEU A 65 -18.69 6.33 23.70
N ARG A 66 -18.74 6.44 25.03
CA ARG A 66 -18.36 7.67 25.77
C ARG A 66 -16.90 8.14 25.54
N SER A 67 -16.05 7.32 24.94
CA SER A 67 -14.62 7.58 24.73
C SER A 67 -14.20 7.93 23.29
N VAL A 68 -15.14 7.93 22.33
CA VAL A 68 -14.84 8.16 20.91
C VAL A 68 -15.68 9.32 20.38
N THR A 69 -15.11 10.19 19.55
CA THR A 69 -15.88 11.29 18.97
C THR A 69 -16.94 10.74 17.99
N PRO A 70 -18.15 11.31 17.91
CA PRO A 70 -19.21 10.76 17.07
C PRO A 70 -18.82 10.65 15.58
N GLY A 71 -18.01 11.57 15.06
CA GLY A 71 -17.44 11.48 13.70
C GLY A 71 -16.48 10.31 13.50
N GLN A 72 -15.65 9.98 14.51
CA GLN A 72 -14.78 8.79 14.45
C GLN A 72 -15.58 7.49 14.52
N GLN A 73 -16.67 7.46 15.30
CA GLN A 73 -17.57 6.31 15.34
C GLN A 73 -18.23 6.06 13.98
N PHE A 74 -18.70 7.12 13.31
CA PHE A 74 -19.25 7.03 11.96
C PHE A 74 -18.24 6.46 10.96
N VAL A 75 -17.01 6.98 10.94
CA VAL A 75 -15.93 6.47 10.08
C VAL A 75 -15.65 5.00 10.36
N LYS A 76 -15.64 4.59 11.63
CA LYS A 76 -15.46 3.20 12.03
C LYS A 76 -16.57 2.30 11.48
N VAL A 77 -17.84 2.67 11.66
CA VAL A 77 -18.98 1.91 11.14
C VAL A 77 -18.87 1.74 9.62
N VAL A 78 -18.60 2.82 8.89
CA VAL A 78 -18.40 2.77 7.43
C VAL A 78 -17.22 1.86 7.05
N SER A 79 -16.09 1.94 7.77
CA SER A 79 -14.92 1.11 7.53
C SER A 79 -15.20 -0.37 7.77
N ASP A 80 -15.85 -0.69 8.89
CA ASP A 80 -16.16 -2.06 9.29
C ASP A 80 -17.13 -2.68 8.27
N ARG A 81 -18.17 -1.94 7.85
CA ARG A 81 -19.12 -2.39 6.83
C ARG A 81 -18.51 -2.53 5.43
N LEU A 82 -17.60 -1.64 5.04
CA LEU A 82 -16.84 -1.81 3.80
C LEU A 82 -15.94 -3.06 3.86
N GLY A 83 -15.32 -3.30 5.02
CA GLY A 83 -14.58 -4.51 5.31
C GLY A 83 -15.44 -5.74 5.12
N GLU A 84 -16.60 -5.82 5.77
CA GLU A 84 -17.55 -6.93 5.68
C GLU A 84 -18.03 -7.19 4.24
N LEU A 85 -18.32 -6.15 3.46
CA LEU A 85 -18.67 -6.28 2.05
C LEU A 85 -17.56 -6.90 1.21
N MET A 86 -16.30 -6.58 1.52
CA MET A 86 -15.12 -7.14 0.86
C MET A 86 -14.66 -8.46 1.48
N GLY A 87 -15.08 -8.77 2.71
CA GLY A 87 -14.77 -9.98 3.44
C GLY A 87 -14.45 -9.85 4.91
N ALA A 88 -14.76 -10.91 5.66
CA ALA A 88 -14.41 -10.99 7.08
C ALA A 88 -12.90 -11.13 7.32
N ALA A 89 -12.19 -11.86 6.46
CA ALA A 89 -10.75 -12.10 6.58
C ALA A 89 -10.11 -12.41 5.23
N ASN A 90 -8.78 -12.39 5.20
CA ASN A 90 -7.98 -12.97 4.11
C ASN A 90 -8.23 -14.48 4.07
N GLU A 91 -8.60 -14.99 2.89
CA GLU A 91 -8.73 -16.43 2.65
C GLU A 91 -7.53 -16.96 1.88
N PRO A 92 -6.76 -17.88 2.46
CA PRO A 92 -5.57 -18.43 1.81
C PRO A 92 -5.95 -19.32 0.62
N LEU A 93 -4.94 -19.61 -0.17
CA LEU A 93 -5.05 -20.56 -1.26
C LEU A 93 -5.08 -21.99 -0.71
N VAL A 94 -6.05 -22.79 -1.16
CA VAL A 94 -6.23 -24.20 -0.80
C VAL A 94 -5.36 -25.04 -1.72
N LEU A 95 -4.37 -25.71 -1.15
CA LEU A 95 -3.49 -26.63 -1.87
C LEU A 95 -3.77 -28.06 -1.42
N GLU A 96 -4.72 -28.71 -2.11
CA GLU A 96 -5.05 -30.12 -1.91
C GLU A 96 -4.59 -30.98 -3.09
N GLY A 97 -4.20 -32.22 -2.81
CA GLY A 97 -3.72 -33.17 -3.82
C GLY A 97 -2.21 -33.20 -4.03
N SER A 98 -1.75 -34.11 -4.89
CA SER A 98 -0.34 -34.29 -5.25
C SER A 98 -0.20 -34.70 -6.72
N PRO A 99 0.07 -33.76 -7.64
CA PRO A 99 0.17 -32.31 -7.43
C PRO A 99 -1.19 -31.67 -7.12
N SER A 100 -1.17 -30.54 -6.42
CA SER A 100 -2.33 -29.66 -6.30
C SER A 100 -2.52 -28.84 -7.57
N ILE A 101 -3.76 -28.65 -8.00
CA ILE A 101 -4.08 -28.08 -9.31
C ILE A 101 -4.87 -26.78 -9.13
N ILE A 102 -4.39 -25.71 -9.77
CA ILE A 102 -5.02 -24.40 -9.79
C ILE A 102 -5.38 -24.07 -11.24
N MET A 103 -6.64 -23.76 -11.50
CA MET A 103 -7.12 -23.38 -12.83
C MET A 103 -7.43 -21.89 -12.90
N MET A 104 -6.73 -21.17 -13.79
CA MET A 104 -6.87 -19.73 -13.96
C MET A 104 -7.87 -19.45 -15.08
N VAL A 105 -8.99 -18.79 -14.78
CA VAL A 105 -10.06 -18.48 -15.75
C VAL A 105 -10.39 -16.99 -15.78
N GLY A 106 -11.07 -16.51 -16.82
CA GLY A 106 -11.47 -15.11 -16.95
C GLY A 106 -11.36 -14.57 -18.38
N LEU A 107 -11.85 -13.34 -18.58
CA LEU A 107 -11.92 -12.71 -19.89
C LEU A 107 -10.56 -12.43 -20.53
N HIS A 108 -10.57 -12.20 -21.84
CA HIS A 108 -9.41 -11.70 -22.56
C HIS A 108 -8.89 -10.38 -21.96
N GLY A 109 -7.57 -10.23 -21.85
CA GLY A 109 -6.97 -8.99 -21.33
C GLY A 109 -7.10 -8.76 -19.82
N SER A 110 -7.71 -9.68 -19.06
CA SER A 110 -7.84 -9.57 -17.59
C SER A 110 -6.53 -9.82 -16.83
N GLY A 111 -5.46 -10.24 -17.52
CA GLY A 111 -4.15 -10.48 -16.92
C GLY A 111 -3.91 -11.91 -16.44
N LYS A 112 -4.65 -12.91 -16.92
CA LYS A 112 -4.48 -14.35 -16.56
C LYS A 112 -3.03 -14.82 -16.60
N THR A 113 -2.37 -14.78 -17.76
CA THR A 113 -1.00 -15.24 -17.95
C THR A 113 -0.01 -14.54 -17.02
N THR A 114 -0.17 -13.22 -16.82
CA THR A 114 0.65 -12.44 -15.90
C THR A 114 0.41 -12.84 -14.44
N SER A 115 -0.86 -13.02 -14.04
CA SER A 115 -1.24 -13.49 -12.70
C SER A 115 -0.77 -14.92 -12.44
N THR A 116 -0.77 -15.79 -13.46
CA THR A 116 -0.21 -17.14 -13.41
C THR A 116 1.27 -17.10 -13.06
N GLY A 117 2.06 -16.29 -13.77
CA GLY A 117 3.48 -16.09 -13.47
C GLY A 117 3.71 -15.55 -12.05
N LYS A 118 2.98 -14.51 -11.66
CA LYS A 118 3.07 -13.91 -10.32
C LYS A 118 2.74 -14.90 -9.19
N LEU A 119 1.66 -15.68 -9.37
CA LEU A 119 1.26 -16.69 -8.40
C LEU A 119 2.31 -17.81 -8.33
N ALA A 120 2.86 -18.23 -9.47
CA ALA A 120 3.91 -19.24 -9.52
C ALA A 120 5.18 -18.78 -8.79
N ALA A 121 5.64 -17.54 -9.01
CA ALA A 121 6.77 -16.96 -8.27
C ALA A 121 6.51 -16.92 -6.77
N ARG A 122 5.31 -16.50 -6.35
CA ARG A 122 4.95 -16.46 -4.93
C ARG A 122 5.02 -17.85 -4.30
N LEU A 123 4.39 -18.85 -4.92
CA LEU A 123 4.40 -20.22 -4.42
C LEU A 123 5.82 -20.82 -4.41
N THR A 124 6.65 -20.43 -5.38
CA THR A 124 8.07 -20.84 -5.42
C THR A 124 8.87 -20.19 -4.28
N LYS A 125 8.61 -18.91 -3.96
CA LYS A 125 9.17 -18.22 -2.78
C LYS A 125 8.74 -18.91 -1.48
N ASP A 126 7.52 -19.46 -1.44
CA ASP A 126 7.00 -20.27 -0.33
C ASP A 126 7.56 -21.71 -0.31
N GLY A 127 8.56 -22.02 -1.15
CA GLY A 127 9.26 -23.30 -1.20
C GLY A 127 8.54 -24.41 -1.97
N LYS A 128 7.50 -24.09 -2.75
CA LYS A 128 6.78 -25.08 -3.57
C LYS A 128 7.45 -25.29 -4.92
N ARG A 129 7.42 -26.54 -5.39
CA ARG A 129 7.78 -26.89 -6.77
C ARG A 129 6.59 -26.69 -7.69
N VAL A 130 6.58 -25.60 -8.45
CA VAL A 130 5.46 -25.20 -9.31
C VAL A 130 5.70 -25.62 -10.76
N LEU A 131 4.65 -25.99 -11.48
CA LEU A 131 4.62 -26.15 -12.92
C LEU A 131 3.54 -25.23 -13.49
N MET A 132 3.90 -24.37 -14.45
CA MET A 132 2.92 -23.62 -15.23
C MET A 132 2.56 -24.39 -16.50
N VAL A 133 1.31 -24.34 -16.94
CA VAL A 133 0.85 -25.08 -18.13
C VAL A 133 0.17 -24.13 -19.08
N ALA A 134 0.68 -24.06 -20.31
CA ALA A 134 0.09 -23.23 -21.35
C ALA A 134 -1.13 -23.94 -21.96
N MET A 135 -2.34 -23.48 -21.61
CA MET A 135 -3.59 -23.98 -22.18
C MET A 135 -4.28 -22.97 -23.11
N ASP A 136 -3.75 -21.75 -23.24
CA ASP A 136 -4.18 -20.80 -24.28
C ASP A 136 -3.53 -21.15 -25.63
N VAL A 137 -4.09 -22.17 -26.30
CA VAL A 137 -3.62 -22.69 -27.59
C VAL A 137 -4.13 -21.89 -28.80
N HIS A 138 -5.07 -20.97 -28.59
CA HIS A 138 -5.71 -20.21 -29.67
C HIS A 138 -5.08 -18.84 -29.88
N ARG A 139 -4.56 -18.23 -28.82
CA ARG A 139 -3.96 -16.89 -28.91
C ARG A 139 -2.53 -16.96 -29.43
N PRO A 140 -2.18 -16.18 -30.47
CA PRO A 140 -0.81 -16.10 -30.97
C PRO A 140 0.17 -15.70 -29.86
N ALA A 141 1.30 -16.40 -29.80
CA ALA A 141 2.39 -16.18 -28.84
C ALA A 141 2.00 -16.31 -27.34
N ALA A 142 0.82 -16.84 -27.00
CA ALA A 142 0.46 -17.03 -25.59
C ALA A 142 1.36 -18.08 -24.90
N ILE A 143 1.68 -19.16 -25.61
CA ILE A 143 2.65 -20.18 -25.15
C ILE A 143 4.03 -19.53 -24.97
N ASP A 144 4.50 -18.76 -25.96
CA ASP A 144 5.81 -18.09 -25.90
C ASP A 144 5.87 -17.08 -24.74
N GLN A 145 4.77 -16.38 -24.46
CA GLN A 145 4.66 -15.46 -23.34
C GLN A 145 4.81 -16.19 -22.01
N LEU A 146 4.10 -17.31 -21.81
CA LEU A 146 4.19 -18.07 -20.56
C LEU A 146 5.57 -18.72 -20.38
N GLU A 147 6.16 -19.24 -21.45
CA GLU A 147 7.52 -19.80 -21.42
C GLU A 147 8.57 -18.73 -21.08
N THR A 148 8.44 -17.51 -21.63
CA THR A 148 9.31 -16.38 -21.26
C THR A 148 9.17 -16.04 -19.78
N LEU A 149 7.94 -15.94 -19.28
CA LEU A 149 7.67 -15.68 -17.86
C LEU A 149 8.25 -16.77 -16.96
N GLY A 150 8.17 -18.04 -17.36
CA GLY A 150 8.76 -19.16 -16.63
C GLY A 150 10.29 -19.10 -16.64
N SER A 151 10.89 -18.87 -17.81
CA SER A 151 12.34 -18.71 -17.96
C SER A 151 12.90 -17.58 -17.09
N ASP A 152 12.25 -16.41 -17.09
CA ASP A 152 12.68 -15.25 -16.30
C ASP A 152 12.62 -15.50 -14.78
N GLN A 153 11.82 -16.46 -14.34
CA GLN A 153 11.57 -16.78 -12.94
C GLN A 153 12.17 -18.14 -12.52
N GLU A 154 12.84 -18.84 -13.44
CA GLU A 154 13.33 -20.22 -13.25
C GLU A 154 12.23 -21.20 -12.83
N ILE A 155 11.03 -21.05 -13.40
CA ILE A 155 9.85 -21.90 -13.16
C ILE A 155 9.56 -22.74 -14.40
N ASP A 156 9.39 -24.05 -14.19
CA ASP A 156 9.09 -24.98 -15.27
C ASP A 156 7.73 -24.69 -15.93
N VAL A 157 7.71 -24.77 -17.26
CA VAL A 157 6.52 -24.58 -18.10
C VAL A 157 6.29 -25.81 -18.97
N PHE A 158 5.07 -26.34 -18.95
CA PHE A 158 4.63 -27.38 -19.86
C PHE A 158 3.85 -26.78 -21.03
N SER A 159 4.25 -27.10 -22.25
CA SER A 159 3.56 -26.74 -23.48
C SER A 159 3.56 -27.89 -24.48
N ASP A 160 2.48 -28.05 -25.25
CA ASP A 160 2.33 -29.04 -26.32
C ASP A 160 2.03 -28.32 -27.63
N ARG A 161 3.10 -27.75 -28.22
CA ARG A 161 3.03 -26.92 -29.42
C ARG A 161 2.57 -27.76 -30.62
N GLY A 162 1.29 -27.67 -30.95
CA GLY A 162 0.66 -28.42 -32.05
C GLY A 162 -0.60 -29.18 -31.64
N ASN A 163 -0.87 -29.27 -30.34
CA ASN A 163 -2.11 -29.80 -29.81
C ASN A 163 -3.12 -28.68 -29.56
N GLN A 164 -4.36 -28.86 -30.04
CA GLN A 164 -5.44 -27.91 -29.81
C GLN A 164 -6.46 -28.42 -28.78
N ASP A 165 -6.33 -29.66 -28.32
CA ASP A 165 -7.19 -30.22 -27.29
C ASP A 165 -6.63 -29.89 -25.90
N ILE A 166 -7.17 -28.84 -25.27
CA ILE A 166 -6.71 -28.39 -23.94
C ILE A 166 -6.88 -29.48 -22.88
N THR A 167 -7.84 -30.39 -23.07
CA THR A 167 -8.08 -31.48 -22.13
C THR A 167 -6.96 -32.50 -22.19
N ASN A 168 -6.52 -32.85 -23.41
CA ASN A 168 -5.38 -33.72 -23.61
C ASN A 168 -4.07 -33.08 -23.10
N ILE A 169 -3.90 -31.77 -23.30
CA ILE A 169 -2.76 -31.01 -22.76
C ILE A 169 -2.73 -31.10 -21.23
N ALA A 170 -3.87 -30.91 -20.56
CA ALA A 170 -3.95 -30.98 -19.11
C ALA A 170 -3.57 -32.38 -18.57
N GLU A 171 -4.06 -33.45 -19.20
CA GLU A 171 -3.72 -34.83 -18.81
C GLU A 171 -2.21 -35.13 -18.96
N LYS A 172 -1.60 -34.70 -20.07
CA LYS A 172 -0.16 -34.83 -20.30
C LYS A 172 0.64 -34.00 -19.29
N ALA A 173 0.21 -32.77 -19.01
CA ALA A 173 0.85 -31.89 -18.05
C ALA A 173 0.82 -32.49 -16.64
N LEU A 174 -0.29 -33.10 -16.22
CA LEU A 174 -0.36 -33.79 -14.92
C LEU A 174 0.56 -35.02 -14.86
N SER A 175 0.69 -35.76 -15.96
CA SER A 175 1.61 -36.89 -16.05
C SER A 175 3.06 -36.42 -15.93
N PHE A 176 3.42 -35.35 -16.64
CA PHE A 176 4.71 -34.67 -16.54
C PHE A 176 4.98 -34.16 -15.11
N ALA A 177 3.99 -33.52 -14.50
CA ALA A 177 4.07 -32.96 -13.15
C ALA A 177 4.38 -34.04 -12.10
N LYS A 178 3.69 -35.19 -12.19
CA LYS A 178 3.93 -36.35 -11.31
C LYS A 178 5.32 -36.94 -11.50
N LEU A 179 5.77 -37.10 -12.74
CA LEU A 179 7.09 -37.66 -13.06
C LEU A 179 8.21 -36.77 -12.51
N HIS A 180 8.08 -35.45 -12.66
CA HIS A 180 9.08 -34.47 -12.22
C HIS A 180 8.84 -33.97 -10.79
N ARG A 181 7.91 -34.58 -10.03
CA ARG A 181 7.61 -34.27 -8.62
C ARG A 181 7.29 -32.79 -8.38
N HIS A 182 6.51 -32.18 -9.26
CA HIS A 182 5.90 -30.88 -8.97
C HIS A 182 4.83 -31.05 -7.89
N GLN A 183 4.73 -30.06 -7.01
CA GLN A 183 3.74 -30.03 -5.93
C GLN A 183 2.50 -29.25 -6.32
N VAL A 184 2.66 -28.23 -7.18
CA VAL A 184 1.56 -27.39 -7.64
C VAL A 184 1.61 -27.27 -9.16
N VAL A 185 0.47 -27.37 -9.81
CA VAL A 185 0.28 -27.18 -11.24
C VAL A 185 -0.70 -26.03 -11.44
N ILE A 186 -0.32 -25.05 -12.26
CA ILE A 186 -1.18 -23.89 -12.58
C ILE A 186 -1.52 -23.93 -14.06
N PHE A 187 -2.81 -24.07 -14.36
CA PHE A 187 -3.34 -24.06 -15.72
C PHE A 187 -3.67 -22.62 -16.15
N ASP A 188 -2.91 -22.09 -17.12
CA ASP A 188 -3.19 -20.80 -17.75
C ASP A 188 -4.13 -21.00 -18.95
N THR A 189 -5.43 -20.75 -18.75
CA THR A 189 -6.45 -20.99 -19.79
C THR A 189 -6.64 -19.80 -20.71
N ALA A 190 -7.22 -20.05 -21.89
CA ALA A 190 -7.56 -19.00 -22.84
C ALA A 190 -8.59 -18.01 -22.27
N GLY A 191 -8.48 -16.74 -22.68
CA GLY A 191 -9.55 -15.76 -22.46
C GLY A 191 -10.31 -15.47 -23.74
N ARG A 192 -11.62 -15.25 -23.64
CA ARG A 192 -12.44 -14.70 -24.73
C ARG A 192 -13.06 -13.35 -24.36
N LEU A 193 -13.54 -12.65 -25.39
CA LEU A 193 -14.19 -11.32 -25.27
C LEU A 193 -15.54 -11.42 -24.56
N GLN A 194 -16.23 -12.54 -24.71
CA GLN A 194 -17.48 -12.86 -24.04
C GLN A 194 -17.39 -14.28 -23.51
N VAL A 195 -18.16 -14.57 -22.46
CA VAL A 195 -18.34 -15.93 -21.98
C VAL A 195 -19.25 -16.64 -22.97
N ASP A 196 -18.68 -17.46 -23.85
CA ASP A 196 -19.42 -18.25 -24.83
C ASP A 196 -19.53 -19.72 -24.39
N GLU A 197 -20.65 -20.36 -24.73
CA GLU A 197 -20.92 -21.77 -24.36
C GLU A 197 -19.79 -22.75 -24.75
N PRO A 198 -19.15 -22.64 -25.93
CA PRO A 198 -18.11 -23.58 -26.32
C PRO A 198 -16.90 -23.55 -25.36
N LEU A 199 -16.44 -22.35 -24.97
CA LEU A 199 -15.33 -22.20 -24.03
C LEU A 199 -15.68 -22.78 -22.67
N VAL A 200 -16.88 -22.47 -22.18
CA VAL A 200 -17.33 -22.94 -20.87
C VAL A 200 -17.35 -24.47 -20.84
N ARG A 201 -17.88 -25.13 -21.88
CA ARG A 201 -17.88 -26.60 -21.99
C ARG A 201 -16.46 -27.19 -22.04
N GLU A 202 -15.54 -26.49 -22.69
CA GLU A 202 -14.13 -26.91 -22.75
C GLU A 202 -13.49 -26.86 -21.36
N LEU A 203 -13.70 -25.76 -20.63
CA LEU A 203 -13.21 -25.58 -19.26
C LEU A 203 -13.88 -26.55 -18.27
N GLU A 204 -15.17 -26.83 -18.43
CA GLU A 204 -15.87 -27.87 -17.66
C GLU A 204 -15.27 -29.25 -17.91
N SER A 205 -14.91 -29.56 -19.16
CA SER A 205 -14.28 -30.84 -19.51
C SER A 205 -12.91 -30.98 -18.84
N VAL A 206 -12.10 -29.92 -18.83
CA VAL A 206 -10.83 -29.86 -18.10
C VAL A 206 -11.07 -30.02 -16.60
N LYS A 207 -12.00 -29.25 -16.02
CA LYS A 207 -12.35 -29.33 -14.59
C LYS A 207 -12.72 -30.75 -14.19
N ASN A 208 -13.62 -31.39 -14.93
CA ASN A 208 -14.13 -32.73 -14.60
C ASN A 208 -13.04 -33.81 -14.66
N LYS A 209 -12.07 -33.67 -15.57
CA LYS A 209 -10.98 -34.64 -15.72
C LYS A 209 -9.80 -34.40 -14.78
N THR A 210 -9.56 -33.16 -14.40
CA THR A 210 -8.37 -32.78 -13.62
C THR A 210 -8.69 -32.53 -12.14
N ASN A 211 -9.96 -32.29 -11.79
CA ASN A 211 -10.45 -32.00 -10.46
C ASN A 211 -9.58 -30.96 -9.72
N PRO A 212 -9.54 -29.71 -10.23
CA PRO A 212 -8.71 -28.65 -9.64
C PRO A 212 -9.11 -28.37 -8.19
N ALA A 213 -8.12 -28.18 -7.31
CA ALA A 213 -8.35 -27.77 -5.93
C ALA A 213 -8.83 -26.32 -5.86
N GLU A 214 -8.37 -25.49 -6.79
CA GLU A 214 -8.75 -24.08 -6.91
C GLU A 214 -9.10 -23.73 -8.36
N ILE A 215 -10.19 -23.00 -8.54
CA ILE A 215 -10.56 -22.35 -9.80
C ILE A 215 -10.65 -20.85 -9.53
N LEU A 216 -9.65 -20.11 -10.01
CA LEU A 216 -9.48 -18.70 -9.72
C LEU A 216 -9.90 -17.85 -10.92
N LEU A 217 -10.88 -16.98 -10.69
CA LEU A 217 -11.26 -15.98 -11.68
C LEU A 217 -10.30 -14.79 -11.62
N VAL A 218 -9.61 -14.52 -12.72
CA VAL A 218 -8.81 -13.31 -12.89
C VAL A 218 -9.65 -12.24 -13.55
N ALA A 219 -9.96 -11.19 -12.81
CA ALA A 219 -10.77 -10.08 -13.26
C ALA A 219 -9.99 -8.76 -13.22
N ASP A 220 -10.20 -7.92 -14.22
CA ASP A 220 -9.66 -6.57 -14.26
C ASP A 220 -10.53 -5.65 -13.39
N ALA A 221 -9.90 -4.96 -12.43
CA ALA A 221 -10.59 -4.06 -11.54
C ALA A 221 -11.23 -2.85 -12.25
N ALA A 222 -10.82 -2.53 -13.47
CA ALA A 222 -11.39 -1.45 -14.27
C ALA A 222 -12.75 -1.79 -14.91
N LEU A 223 -13.12 -3.07 -15.00
CA LEU A 223 -14.32 -3.52 -15.73
C LEU A 223 -15.64 -3.26 -14.98
N GLY A 224 -15.60 -2.73 -13.74
CA GLY A 224 -16.78 -2.27 -13.01
C GLY A 224 -17.92 -3.30 -12.95
N GLN A 225 -19.09 -2.95 -13.50
CA GLN A 225 -20.28 -3.81 -13.53
C GLN A 225 -20.18 -5.00 -14.48
N GLU A 226 -19.42 -4.90 -15.58
CA GLU A 226 -19.26 -6.04 -16.51
C GLU A 226 -18.53 -7.20 -15.82
N ALA A 227 -17.59 -6.89 -14.93
CA ALA A 227 -16.89 -7.90 -14.14
C ALA A 227 -17.85 -8.74 -13.27
N VAL A 228 -18.95 -8.14 -12.79
CA VAL A 228 -19.97 -8.84 -12.00
C VAL A 228 -20.66 -9.91 -12.83
N SER A 229 -21.14 -9.54 -14.03
CA SER A 229 -21.80 -10.48 -14.93
C SER A 229 -20.89 -11.64 -15.30
N VAL A 230 -19.63 -11.34 -15.64
CA VAL A 230 -18.60 -12.34 -15.96
C VAL A 230 -18.39 -13.29 -14.79
N ALA A 231 -18.25 -12.73 -13.59
CA ALA A 231 -17.99 -13.52 -12.39
C ALA A 231 -19.16 -14.47 -12.07
N THR A 232 -20.41 -14.02 -12.23
CA THR A 232 -21.59 -14.88 -12.11
C THR A 232 -21.56 -16.04 -13.12
N HIS A 233 -21.33 -15.76 -14.40
CA HIS A 233 -21.33 -16.81 -15.43
C HIS A 233 -20.25 -17.88 -15.19
N PHE A 234 -19.03 -17.47 -14.83
CA PHE A 234 -17.96 -18.42 -14.51
C PHE A 234 -18.23 -19.17 -13.20
N ASN A 235 -18.83 -18.52 -12.21
CA ASN A 235 -19.19 -19.16 -10.95
C ASN A 235 -20.27 -20.23 -11.15
N ASP A 236 -21.29 -19.93 -11.94
CA ASP A 236 -22.40 -20.86 -12.19
C ASP A 236 -21.95 -22.09 -12.99
N ALA A 237 -21.04 -21.91 -13.95
CA ALA A 237 -20.55 -23.01 -14.77
C ALA A 237 -19.44 -23.83 -14.08
N LEU A 238 -18.43 -23.15 -13.52
CA LEU A 238 -17.22 -23.80 -13.04
C LEU A 238 -17.16 -23.95 -11.53
N GLY A 239 -18.00 -23.27 -10.76
CA GLY A 239 -17.90 -23.26 -9.29
C GLY A 239 -16.56 -22.69 -8.86
N LEU A 240 -16.43 -21.36 -8.95
CA LEU A 240 -15.20 -20.67 -8.59
C LEU A 240 -14.90 -20.86 -7.09
N SER A 241 -13.62 -20.89 -6.74
CA SER A 241 -13.16 -20.95 -5.34
C SER A 241 -12.53 -19.65 -4.86
N GLY A 242 -12.22 -18.74 -5.78
CA GLY A 242 -11.68 -17.43 -5.44
C GLY A 242 -11.49 -16.51 -6.64
N ILE A 243 -11.18 -15.25 -6.34
CA ILE A 243 -11.01 -14.18 -7.33
C ILE A 243 -9.63 -13.54 -7.15
N ILE A 244 -8.99 -13.21 -8.26
CA ILE A 244 -7.79 -12.38 -8.35
C ILE A 244 -8.15 -11.09 -9.08
N LEU A 245 -7.92 -9.94 -8.44
CA LEU A 245 -8.13 -8.64 -9.07
C LEU A 245 -6.84 -8.08 -9.62
N THR A 246 -6.81 -7.72 -10.89
CA THR A 246 -5.62 -7.15 -11.55
C THR A 246 -5.78 -5.66 -11.79
N LYS A 247 -4.67 -5.01 -12.15
CA LYS A 247 -4.59 -3.57 -12.49
C LYS A 247 -5.14 -2.66 -11.40
N MET A 248 -5.00 -3.08 -10.13
CA MET A 248 -5.44 -2.27 -9.00
C MET A 248 -4.64 -0.96 -8.90
N ASP A 249 -3.47 -0.87 -9.53
CA ASP A 249 -2.56 0.28 -9.59
C ASP A 249 -3.01 1.38 -10.55
N GLY A 250 -3.92 1.08 -11.47
CA GLY A 250 -4.48 2.06 -12.39
C GLY A 250 -5.52 2.98 -11.74
N ASP A 251 -6.26 3.72 -12.59
CA ASP A 251 -7.47 4.46 -12.19
C ASP A 251 -8.67 3.51 -11.94
N ALA A 252 -8.37 2.30 -11.47
CA ALA A 252 -9.35 1.27 -11.20
C ALA A 252 -10.27 1.76 -10.10
N ARG A 253 -11.54 1.92 -10.48
CA ARG A 253 -12.64 2.21 -9.59
C ARG A 253 -12.94 0.91 -8.84
N GLY A 254 -12.29 0.69 -7.70
CA GLY A 254 -12.36 -0.61 -7.00
C GLY A 254 -13.75 -0.98 -6.42
N GLY A 255 -14.83 -0.35 -6.88
CA GLY A 255 -16.19 -0.86 -6.72
C GLY A 255 -16.44 -2.20 -7.41
N ALA A 256 -15.62 -2.59 -8.39
CA ALA A 256 -15.62 -3.93 -8.96
C ALA A 256 -15.32 -5.01 -7.90
N ALA A 257 -14.38 -4.75 -6.98
CA ALA A 257 -14.02 -5.67 -5.89
C ALA A 257 -15.19 -5.92 -4.94
N LEU A 258 -15.84 -4.83 -4.50
CA LEU A 258 -17.03 -4.85 -3.65
C LEU A 258 -18.17 -5.62 -4.31
N SER A 259 -18.35 -5.43 -5.61
CA SER A 259 -19.48 -6.00 -6.33
C SER A 259 -19.32 -7.48 -6.64
N MET A 260 -18.11 -7.93 -7.02
CA MET A 260 -17.85 -9.32 -7.39
C MET A 260 -18.06 -10.28 -6.22
N ARG A 261 -17.54 -9.96 -5.03
CA ARG A 261 -17.69 -10.83 -3.86
C ARG A 261 -19.15 -10.99 -3.46
N LYS A 262 -19.89 -9.89 -3.37
CA LYS A 262 -21.29 -9.91 -2.91
C LYS A 262 -22.18 -10.73 -3.84
N VAL A 263 -21.90 -10.72 -5.14
CA VAL A 263 -22.69 -11.45 -6.14
C VAL A 263 -22.26 -12.91 -6.27
N THR A 264 -20.96 -13.20 -6.33
CA THR A 264 -20.48 -14.58 -6.48
C THR A 264 -20.44 -15.37 -5.18
N GLY A 265 -20.41 -14.68 -4.03
CA GLY A 265 -20.13 -15.28 -2.72
C GLY A 265 -18.67 -15.69 -2.52
N GLN A 266 -17.83 -15.56 -3.54
CA GLN A 266 -16.46 -16.06 -3.52
C GLN A 266 -15.46 -15.02 -2.96
N PRO A 267 -14.43 -15.48 -2.23
CA PRO A 267 -13.42 -14.60 -1.67
C PRO A 267 -12.50 -14.02 -2.75
N ILE A 268 -12.07 -12.78 -2.57
CA ILE A 268 -10.90 -12.25 -3.28
C ILE A 268 -9.67 -12.74 -2.53
N LYS A 269 -8.78 -13.49 -3.20
CA LYS A 269 -7.58 -14.08 -2.58
C LYS A 269 -6.34 -13.24 -2.78
N PHE A 270 -6.20 -12.64 -3.97
CA PHE A 270 -5.03 -11.85 -4.34
C PHE A 270 -5.37 -10.60 -5.14
N ILE A 271 -4.46 -9.63 -5.09
CA ILE A 271 -4.50 -8.40 -5.89
C ILE A 271 -3.17 -8.19 -6.63
N GLY A 272 -3.26 -7.80 -7.89
CA GLY A 272 -2.14 -7.32 -8.70
C GLY A 272 -2.06 -5.80 -8.66
N VAL A 273 -0.95 -5.27 -8.15
CA VAL A 273 -0.73 -3.83 -7.87
C VAL A 273 0.37 -3.22 -8.76
N GLY A 274 0.58 -3.78 -9.94
CA GLY A 274 1.60 -3.36 -10.89
C GLY A 274 1.93 -4.44 -11.91
N GLU A 275 2.92 -4.20 -12.75
CA GLU A 275 3.32 -5.13 -13.82
C GLU A 275 4.41 -6.11 -13.38
N LYS A 276 5.21 -5.77 -12.36
CA LYS A 276 6.34 -6.60 -11.95
C LYS A 276 5.84 -7.88 -11.28
N VAL A 277 6.66 -8.93 -11.33
CA VAL A 277 6.39 -10.22 -10.67
C VAL A 277 6.12 -10.05 -9.17
N THR A 278 6.81 -9.10 -8.52
CA THR A 278 6.64 -8.78 -7.10
C THR A 278 5.36 -8.02 -6.78
N ASP A 279 4.68 -7.45 -7.77
CA ASP A 279 3.49 -6.62 -7.58
C ASP A 279 2.23 -7.50 -7.47
N PHE A 280 2.25 -8.46 -6.54
CA PHE A 280 1.22 -9.45 -6.29
C PHE A 280 1.08 -9.75 -4.79
N GLU A 281 -0.03 -9.30 -4.21
CA GLU A 281 -0.23 -9.27 -2.77
C GLU A 281 -1.48 -10.06 -2.37
N PRO A 282 -1.52 -10.71 -1.19
CA PRO A 282 -2.74 -11.29 -0.64
C PRO A 282 -3.78 -10.19 -0.40
N PHE A 283 -5.06 -10.54 -0.57
CA PHE A 283 -6.12 -9.58 -0.33
C PHE A 283 -6.49 -9.53 1.15
N HIS A 284 -6.38 -8.34 1.73
CA HIS A 284 -6.79 -8.04 3.10
C HIS A 284 -7.97 -7.05 3.06
N PRO A 285 -9.22 -7.53 3.30
CA PRO A 285 -10.42 -6.68 3.22
C PRO A 285 -10.38 -5.45 4.13
N ASP A 286 -9.89 -5.61 5.35
CA ASP A 286 -9.76 -4.56 6.37
C ASP A 286 -8.78 -3.46 5.93
N ARG A 287 -7.64 -3.84 5.36
CA ARG A 287 -6.66 -2.90 4.82
C ARG A 287 -7.20 -2.18 3.59
N MET A 288 -7.89 -2.91 2.71
CA MET A 288 -8.51 -2.32 1.53
C MET A 288 -9.57 -1.28 1.92
N ALA A 289 -10.41 -1.57 2.91
CA ALA A 289 -11.38 -0.62 3.45
C ALA A 289 -10.68 0.65 3.98
N ARG A 290 -9.67 0.49 4.84
CA ARG A 290 -8.90 1.64 5.37
C ARG A 290 -8.22 2.46 4.29
N ARG A 291 -7.70 1.79 3.25
CA ARG A 291 -7.08 2.44 2.09
C ARG A 291 -8.10 3.26 1.29
N ILE A 292 -9.29 2.71 1.04
CA ILE A 292 -10.39 3.42 0.39
C ILE A 292 -10.79 4.67 1.18
N LEU A 293 -10.85 4.58 2.51
CA LEU A 293 -11.14 5.72 3.39
C LEU A 293 -9.97 6.69 3.55
N GLY A 294 -8.81 6.41 2.94
CA GLY A 294 -7.61 7.25 3.02
C GLY A 294 -7.00 7.30 4.41
N MET A 295 -7.21 6.26 5.22
CA MET A 295 -6.71 6.17 6.60
C MET A 295 -5.29 5.63 6.71
N GLY A 296 -4.61 5.35 5.58
CA GLY A 296 -3.24 4.84 5.55
C GLY A 296 -3.12 3.39 6.04
N ASP A 297 -2.18 2.65 5.48
CA ASP A 297 -1.90 1.27 5.87
C ASP A 297 -0.64 1.22 6.74
N ILE A 298 -0.82 1.49 8.04
CA ILE A 298 0.30 1.43 9.00
C ILE A 298 0.79 -0.01 9.15
N VAL A 299 -0.07 -1.01 8.94
CA VAL A 299 0.24 -2.44 9.17
C VAL A 299 1.02 -3.03 8.00
N GLY A 300 0.62 -2.74 6.76
CA GLY A 300 1.37 -3.16 5.55
C GLY A 300 2.79 -2.60 5.50
N ILE A 301 3.02 -1.40 6.05
CA ILE A 301 4.37 -0.82 6.20
C ILE A 301 5.22 -1.65 7.17
N VAL A 302 4.64 -2.12 8.27
CA VAL A 302 5.34 -2.95 9.26
C VAL A 302 5.66 -4.32 8.68
N GLU A 303 4.74 -4.96 7.97
CA GLU A 303 4.97 -6.28 7.36
C GLU A 303 5.97 -6.22 6.20
N GLN A 304 5.88 -5.20 5.32
CA GLN A 304 6.91 -4.98 4.30
C GLN A 304 8.27 -4.64 4.94
N ALA A 305 8.28 -3.99 6.11
CA ALA A 305 9.51 -3.78 6.87
C ALA A 305 10.06 -5.08 7.45
N GLU A 306 9.20 -5.97 7.95
CA GLU A 306 9.58 -7.31 8.44
C GLU A 306 10.09 -8.22 7.31
N GLU A 307 9.50 -8.18 6.11
CA GLU A 307 9.97 -8.98 4.96
C GLU A 307 11.34 -8.54 4.41
N ILE A 308 11.68 -7.25 4.56
CA ILE A 308 12.89 -6.66 3.97
C ILE A 308 14.04 -6.60 4.98
N ILE A 309 13.74 -6.55 6.28
CA ILE A 309 14.75 -6.47 7.34
C ILE A 309 14.94 -7.87 7.93
N SER A 310 16.04 -8.51 7.58
CA SER A 310 16.43 -9.76 8.25
C SER A 310 16.67 -9.53 9.74
N GLU A 311 16.37 -10.53 10.59
CA GLU A 311 16.66 -10.45 12.03
C GLU A 311 18.14 -10.14 12.34
N GLU A 312 19.05 -10.54 11.45
CA GLU A 312 20.48 -10.26 11.56
C GLU A 312 20.80 -8.78 11.26
N GLU A 313 20.17 -8.19 10.24
CA GLU A 313 20.32 -6.77 9.91
C GLU A 313 19.70 -5.87 10.97
N ALA A 314 18.58 -6.28 11.58
CA ALA A 314 17.96 -5.57 12.71
C ALA A 314 18.90 -5.52 13.93
N LYS A 315 19.56 -6.63 14.26
CA LYS A 315 20.52 -6.72 15.38
C LYS A 315 21.80 -5.92 15.13
N ASP A 316 22.35 -5.96 13.90
CA ASP A 316 23.52 -5.13 13.53
C ASP A 316 23.16 -3.63 13.59
N LEU A 317 21.96 -3.27 13.13
CA LEU A 317 21.45 -1.90 13.19
C LEU A 317 21.27 -1.42 14.64
N GLU A 318 20.67 -2.24 15.50
CA GLU A 318 20.48 -1.93 16.93
C GLU A 318 21.83 -1.72 17.64
N SER A 319 22.79 -2.62 17.43
CA SER A 319 24.13 -2.51 18.05
C SER A 319 24.88 -1.25 17.60
N ARG A 320 24.71 -0.81 16.34
CA ARG A 320 25.37 0.38 15.80
C ARG A 320 24.69 1.68 16.22
N LEU A 321 23.35 1.68 16.33
CA LEU A 321 22.57 2.78 16.89
C LEU A 321 22.96 3.05 18.35
N VAL A 322 23.18 1.98 19.13
CA VAL A 322 23.68 2.06 20.51
C VAL A 322 25.11 2.60 20.57
N SER A 323 25.97 2.26 19.60
CA SER A 323 27.39 2.64 19.58
C SER A 323 27.68 4.08 19.10
N ALA A 324 26.68 4.84 18.63
CA ALA A 324 26.82 6.19 18.09
C ALA A 324 27.82 6.35 16.91
N LYS A 325 28.26 5.25 16.30
CA LYS A 325 29.18 5.23 15.15
C LYS A 325 28.41 5.15 13.84
N PHE A 326 27.73 6.23 13.47
CA PHE A 326 27.05 6.34 12.18
C PHE A 326 28.01 6.83 11.09
N ASP A 327 28.28 5.98 10.10
CA ASP A 327 29.25 6.24 9.03
C ASP A 327 28.60 6.41 7.64
N PHE A 328 29.38 6.70 6.60
CA PHE A 328 28.82 6.88 5.24
C PHE A 328 28.39 5.57 4.57
N ASN A 329 28.90 4.41 5.00
CA ASN A 329 28.44 3.12 4.51
C ASN A 329 27.05 2.82 5.05
N ASP A 330 26.81 3.11 6.33
CA ASP A 330 25.50 2.98 6.97
C ASP A 330 24.48 3.94 6.32
N PHE A 331 24.91 5.15 5.97
CA PHE A 331 24.08 6.10 5.22
C PHE A 331 23.66 5.56 3.85
N ILE A 332 24.57 4.93 3.09
CA ILE A 332 24.20 4.31 1.81
C ILE A 332 23.29 3.10 2.02
N LYS A 333 23.55 2.25 3.01
CA LYS A 333 22.66 1.11 3.32
C LYS A 333 21.24 1.59 3.63
N GLN A 334 21.09 2.68 4.38
CA GLN A 334 19.79 3.28 4.67
C GLN A 334 19.13 3.85 3.41
N LEU A 335 19.89 4.52 2.54
CA LEU A 335 19.37 4.98 1.25
C LEU A 335 18.99 3.83 0.31
N ASP A 336 19.70 2.71 0.38
CA ASP A 336 19.41 1.49 -0.38
C ASP A 336 18.15 0.80 0.12
N LEU A 337 17.97 0.70 1.44
CA LEU A 337 16.71 0.27 2.06
C LEU A 337 15.55 1.16 1.60
N LEU A 338 15.69 2.48 1.69
CA LEU A 338 14.67 3.43 1.22
C LEU A 338 14.42 3.34 -0.30
N SER A 339 15.42 2.96 -1.09
CA SER A 339 15.26 2.68 -2.52
C SER A 339 14.52 1.38 -2.79
N LYS A 340 14.71 0.34 -1.95
CA LYS A 340 13.98 -0.94 -2.04
C LYS A 340 12.47 -0.75 -1.77
N PHE A 341 12.10 0.21 -0.91
CA PHE A 341 10.70 0.60 -0.68
C PHE A 341 10.05 1.42 -1.85
N GLY A 342 10.73 1.58 -2.99
CA GLY A 342 10.17 2.26 -4.17
C GLY A 342 10.22 3.80 -4.11
N GLY A 343 11.15 4.35 -3.33
CA GLY A 343 11.39 5.80 -3.21
C GLY A 343 10.52 6.47 -2.14
N MET A 344 11.00 7.61 -1.62
CA MET A 344 10.33 8.37 -0.55
C MET A 344 8.87 8.73 -0.88
N GLY A 345 8.54 8.90 -2.17
CA GLY A 345 7.18 9.24 -2.61
C GLY A 345 6.11 8.25 -2.14
N LYS A 346 6.35 6.94 -2.28
CA LYS A 346 5.37 5.90 -1.93
C LYS A 346 5.16 5.77 -0.42
N LEU A 347 6.24 5.87 0.37
CA LEU A 347 6.18 5.84 1.83
C LEU A 347 5.45 7.07 2.41
N PHE A 348 5.64 8.24 1.81
CA PHE A 348 4.98 9.49 2.21
C PHE A 348 3.54 9.64 1.70
N GLU A 349 3.16 8.92 0.64
CA GLU A 349 1.75 8.82 0.21
C GLU A 349 0.91 7.94 1.13
N MET A 350 1.54 7.01 1.86
CA MET A 350 0.86 6.06 2.75
C MET A 350 0.76 6.53 4.21
N LEU A 351 1.51 7.55 4.62
CA LEU A 351 1.45 8.18 5.95
C LEU A 351 0.61 9.47 5.90
N PRO A 352 -0.34 9.69 6.83
CA PRO A 352 -1.13 10.91 6.86
C PRO A 352 -0.29 12.07 7.39
N LEU A 353 0.53 12.67 6.52
CA LEU A 353 1.33 13.84 6.84
C LEU A 353 0.71 15.13 6.30
N PRO A 354 0.84 16.26 7.01
CA PRO A 354 0.35 17.56 6.54
C PRO A 354 0.90 17.93 5.14
N PRO A 355 0.11 18.61 4.28
CA PRO A 355 0.48 18.95 2.90
C PRO A 355 1.81 19.72 2.74
N ALA A 356 2.21 20.45 3.78
CA ALA A 356 3.45 21.22 3.81
C ALA A 356 4.71 20.32 3.81
N ILE A 357 4.63 19.11 4.38
CA ILE A 357 5.74 18.14 4.43
C ILE A 357 5.81 17.36 3.11
N LYS A 358 4.66 17.06 2.49
CA LYS A 358 4.56 16.37 1.20
C LYS A 358 5.27 17.13 0.07
N LYS A 359 5.23 18.47 0.09
CA LYS A 359 5.97 19.34 -0.84
C LYS A 359 7.49 19.37 -0.62
N LEU A 360 7.97 19.06 0.58
CA LEU A 360 9.39 19.03 0.90
C LEU A 360 10.04 17.70 0.52
N ALA A 361 9.25 16.64 0.38
CA ALA A 361 9.66 15.25 0.25
C ALA A 361 9.77 14.74 -1.21
N GLY A 362 9.74 15.64 -2.20
CA GLY A 362 10.08 15.33 -3.58
C GLY A 362 11.58 15.02 -3.74
N ALA A 363 12.08 14.00 -3.06
CA ALA A 363 13.42 13.49 -3.22
C ALA A 363 13.44 12.62 -4.49
N ASN A 364 13.84 13.24 -5.60
CA ASN A 364 14.05 12.56 -6.88
C ASN A 364 14.98 11.35 -6.70
N GLU A 365 14.70 10.24 -7.39
CA GLU A 365 15.62 9.08 -7.52
C GLU A 365 17.02 9.51 -7.99
N GLY A 366 17.10 10.61 -8.76
CA GLY A 366 18.37 11.25 -9.14
C GLY A 366 19.23 11.68 -7.95
N ALA A 367 18.63 12.16 -6.85
CA ALA A 367 19.36 12.57 -5.65
C ALA A 367 19.97 11.36 -4.90
N LEU A 368 19.30 10.19 -4.95
CA LEU A 368 19.82 8.94 -4.41
C LEU A 368 21.02 8.44 -5.22
N LYS A 369 20.93 8.47 -6.55
CA LYS A 369 22.05 8.13 -7.44
C LYS A 369 23.24 9.06 -7.24
N GLN A 370 23.00 10.36 -7.09
CA GLN A 370 24.03 11.36 -6.79
C GLN A 370 24.72 11.08 -5.44
N ALA A 371 23.96 10.78 -4.39
CA ALA A 371 24.53 10.44 -3.08
C ALA A 371 25.40 9.17 -3.15
N ARG A 372 24.98 8.15 -3.90
CA ARG A 372 25.76 6.94 -4.11
C ARG A 372 27.08 7.22 -4.83
N ALA A 373 27.05 8.01 -5.91
CA ALA A 373 28.24 8.41 -6.64
C ALA A 373 29.24 9.18 -5.76
N MET A 374 28.75 10.05 -4.87
CA MET A 374 29.58 10.79 -3.91
C MET A 374 30.27 9.87 -2.91
N VAL A 375 29.54 8.93 -2.29
CA VAL A 375 30.12 7.99 -1.31
C VAL A 375 31.09 7.01 -1.97
N GLN A 376 30.78 6.52 -3.18
CA GLN A 376 31.69 5.66 -3.94
C GLN A 376 33.01 6.37 -4.29
N SER A 377 33.00 7.70 -4.45
CA SER A 377 34.19 8.52 -4.69
C SER A 377 35.02 8.83 -3.43
N MET A 378 34.56 8.39 -2.25
CA MET A 378 35.32 8.45 -0.99
C MET A 378 36.16 7.19 -0.79
N THR A 379 37.28 7.34 -0.09
CA THR A 379 38.12 6.20 0.34
C THR A 379 37.45 5.46 1.51
N PRO A 380 37.79 4.18 1.75
CA PRO A 380 37.24 3.42 2.88
C PRO A 380 37.47 4.09 4.24
N PHE A 381 38.59 4.80 4.41
CA PHE A 381 38.90 5.54 5.63
C PHE A 381 38.00 6.77 5.82
N GLU A 382 37.69 7.49 4.75
CA GLU A 382 36.77 8.63 4.77
C GLU A 382 35.33 8.21 4.99
N ARG A 383 34.94 7.03 4.49
CA ARG A 383 33.59 6.49 4.72
C ARG A 383 33.35 6.16 6.19
N LYS A 384 34.34 5.55 6.84
CA LYS A 384 34.29 5.17 8.27
C LYS A 384 34.44 6.34 9.23
N ASN A 385 35.03 7.46 8.80
CA ASN A 385 35.33 8.61 9.66
C ASN A 385 34.73 9.91 9.08
N PRO A 386 33.41 10.15 9.21
CA PRO A 386 32.77 11.31 8.61
C PRO A 386 33.34 12.71 8.97
N PRO A 387 33.87 12.98 10.18
CA PRO A 387 34.41 14.29 10.51
C PRO A 387 35.53 14.78 9.58
N ILE A 388 36.32 13.87 9.00
CA ILE A 388 37.48 14.24 8.17
C ILE A 388 37.06 14.80 6.80
N MET A 389 35.83 14.51 6.39
CA MET A 389 35.24 15.03 5.16
C MET A 389 34.82 16.51 5.28
N ASN A 390 35.09 17.18 6.41
CA ASN A 390 34.99 18.63 6.53
C ASN A 390 36.11 19.40 5.81
N ASP A 391 37.18 18.71 5.46
CA ASP A 391 38.28 19.27 4.68
C ASP A 391 37.86 19.58 3.23
N VAL A 392 38.12 20.82 2.82
CA VAL A 392 37.82 21.36 1.49
C VAL A 392 38.57 20.59 0.39
N THR A 393 39.80 20.14 0.66
CA THR A 393 40.62 19.43 -0.34
C THR A 393 40.02 18.07 -0.69
N ARG A 394 39.53 17.33 0.32
CA ARG A 394 38.86 16.04 0.16
C ARG A 394 37.53 16.18 -0.56
N ARG A 395 36.75 17.21 -0.23
CA ARG A 395 35.49 17.52 -0.93
C ARG A 395 35.70 17.86 -2.41
N LYS A 396 36.75 18.62 -2.75
CA LYS A 396 37.12 18.91 -4.15
C LYS A 396 37.49 17.64 -4.91
N ARG A 397 38.22 16.71 -4.28
CA ARG A 397 38.56 15.42 -4.87
C ARG A 397 37.30 14.57 -5.13
N VAL A 398 36.40 14.48 -4.15
CA VAL A 398 35.13 13.74 -4.28
C VAL A 398 34.24 14.34 -5.36
N SER A 399 34.10 15.66 -5.41
CA SER A 399 33.37 16.39 -6.46
C SER A 399 33.89 16.05 -7.87
N ARG A 400 35.21 16.02 -8.06
CA ARG A 400 35.82 15.59 -9.33
C ARG A 400 35.58 14.11 -9.63
N GLY A 401 35.60 13.25 -8.61
CA GLY A 401 35.40 11.81 -8.76
C GLY A 401 33.97 11.41 -9.11
N CYS A 402 32.97 12.13 -8.60
CA CYS A 402 31.56 11.86 -8.85
C CYS A 402 30.94 12.70 -9.98
N GLY A 403 31.70 13.65 -10.55
CA GLY A 403 31.23 14.52 -11.63
C GLY A 403 30.18 15.55 -11.21
N LEU A 404 30.09 15.87 -9.91
CA LEU A 404 29.09 16.80 -9.35
C LEU A 404 29.76 18.08 -8.85
N GLY A 405 28.98 19.17 -8.78
CA GLY A 405 29.47 20.47 -8.33
C GLY A 405 29.93 20.45 -6.86
N PHE A 406 30.93 21.27 -6.53
CA PHE A 406 31.43 21.38 -5.16
C PHE A 406 30.34 21.79 -4.15
N GLU A 407 29.38 22.61 -4.59
CA GLU A 407 28.23 23.04 -3.79
C GLU A 407 27.29 21.86 -3.46
N GLU A 408 27.08 20.95 -4.42
CA GLU A 408 26.22 19.77 -4.24
C GLU A 408 26.83 18.81 -3.23
N VAL A 409 28.14 18.56 -3.33
CA VAL A 409 28.89 17.74 -2.35
C VAL A 409 28.84 18.37 -0.96
N THR A 410 29.02 19.69 -0.87
CA THR A 410 28.92 20.41 0.40
C THR A 410 27.51 20.34 0.99
N GLY A 411 26.48 20.45 0.15
CA GLY A 411 25.08 20.30 0.54
C GLY A 411 24.77 18.91 1.09
N MET A 412 25.26 17.84 0.44
CA MET A 412 25.12 16.47 0.95
C MET A 412 25.80 16.30 2.31
N MET A 413 27.03 16.79 2.46
CA MET A 413 27.77 16.73 3.72
C MET A 413 27.01 17.40 4.87
N GLN A 414 26.38 18.54 4.63
CA GLN A 414 25.54 19.21 5.63
C GLN A 414 24.29 18.42 5.97
N ARG A 415 23.65 17.74 4.99
CA ARG A 415 22.49 16.87 5.23
C ARG A 415 22.87 15.64 6.06
N PHE A 416 24.00 15.02 5.72
CA PHE A 416 24.56 13.91 6.49
C PHE A 416 24.86 14.32 7.94
N GLU A 417 25.51 15.47 8.15
CA GLU A 417 25.84 15.97 9.49
C GLU A 417 24.58 16.26 10.33
N LYS A 418 23.54 16.84 9.72
CA LYS A 418 22.24 17.05 10.39
C LYS A 418 21.58 15.74 10.78
N MET A 419 21.62 14.73 9.91
CA MET A 419 21.08 13.40 10.20
C MET A 419 21.88 12.73 11.33
N ARG A 420 23.21 12.81 11.30
CA ARG A 420 24.08 12.32 12.37
C ARG A 420 23.79 12.99 13.72
N GLN A 421 23.54 14.30 13.72
CA GLN A 421 23.15 15.05 14.93
C GLN A 421 21.77 14.65 15.44
N MET A 422 20.82 14.37 14.54
CA MET A 422 19.49 13.87 14.92
C MET A 422 19.57 12.47 15.51
N MET A 423 20.33 11.57 14.90
CA MET A 423 20.57 10.20 15.41
C MET A 423 21.34 10.21 16.73
N ALA A 424 22.35 11.07 16.88
CA ALA A 424 23.05 11.24 18.15
C ALA A 424 22.12 11.73 19.28
N LYS A 425 21.12 12.55 18.94
CA LYS A 425 20.06 12.97 19.87
C LYS A 425 19.02 11.90 20.15
N MET A 426 18.82 10.95 19.22
CA MET A 426 17.93 9.78 19.36
C MET A 426 18.61 8.55 19.99
N GLY A 427 19.92 8.60 20.25
CA GLY A 427 20.65 7.54 20.96
C GLY A 427 20.10 7.29 22.39
N PRO A 428 20.75 6.43 23.17
CA PRO A 428 20.23 5.91 24.45
C PRO A 428 19.74 6.98 25.46
N GLY A 429 20.24 8.22 25.36
CA GLY A 429 19.77 9.36 26.16
C GLY A 429 18.46 10.01 25.68
N GLY A 430 18.20 10.02 24.38
CA GLY A 430 16.97 10.59 23.78
C GLY A 430 15.76 9.68 23.94
N LEU A 431 15.96 8.36 23.81
CA LEU A 431 14.94 7.35 24.13
C LEU A 431 14.57 7.37 25.61
N LYS A 432 15.54 7.60 26.51
CA LYS A 432 15.27 7.81 27.96
C LYS A 432 14.49 9.10 28.23
N GLN A 433 14.76 10.15 27.47
CA GLN A 433 14.06 11.42 27.61
C GLN A 433 12.64 11.34 27.03
N LEU A 434 12.45 10.62 25.91
CA LEU A 434 11.14 10.34 25.33
C LEU A 434 10.33 9.38 26.23
N ALA A 435 10.98 8.36 26.79
CA ALA A 435 10.39 7.45 27.78
C ALA A 435 10.00 8.20 29.06
N GLY A 436 10.86 9.06 29.60
CA GLY A 436 10.53 9.90 30.77
C GLY A 436 9.44 10.94 30.49
N THR A 437 9.32 11.41 29.23
CA THR A 437 8.22 12.31 28.83
C THR A 437 6.91 11.53 28.69
N LEU A 438 6.96 10.31 28.16
CA LEU A 438 5.82 9.38 28.09
C LEU A 438 5.40 8.85 29.47
N GLU A 439 6.34 8.66 30.40
CA GLU A 439 6.09 8.30 31.80
C GLU A 439 5.45 9.47 32.56
N SER A 440 5.88 10.72 32.27
CA SER A 440 5.25 11.93 32.81
C SER A 440 3.86 12.21 32.23
N LEU A 441 3.58 11.75 31.02
CA LEU A 441 2.27 11.86 30.36
C LEU A 441 1.34 10.67 30.66
N GLY A 442 1.89 9.52 31.07
CA GLY A 442 1.16 8.33 31.49
C GLY A 442 0.78 8.29 32.98
N GLY A 443 1.28 9.23 33.79
CA GLY A 443 1.06 9.29 35.24
C GLY A 443 -0.07 10.21 35.74
N LEU A 444 -0.81 10.90 34.86
CA LEU A 444 -1.88 11.83 35.24
C LEU A 444 -3.28 11.21 35.12
N GLY A 445 -3.48 10.11 35.85
CA GLY A 445 -4.75 9.40 35.92
C GLY A 445 -5.01 8.82 37.31
N GLY A 446 -5.14 9.65 38.34
CA GLY A 446 -5.73 9.22 39.60
C GLY A 446 -5.28 9.96 40.85
N ALA A 447 -6.27 10.35 41.66
CA ALA A 447 -6.22 10.86 43.04
C ALA A 447 -5.90 12.36 43.22
N GLY A 448 -6.89 13.06 43.77
CA GLY A 448 -6.81 14.47 44.11
C GLY A 448 -6.03 14.74 45.39
N GLY A 449 -5.83 16.05 45.65
CA GLY A 449 -5.51 16.57 46.97
C GLY A 449 -4.17 17.29 47.06
N GLY A 450 -4.24 18.59 47.38
CA GLY A 450 -3.22 19.30 48.15
C GLY A 450 -2.08 19.95 47.37
N MET A 451 -2.14 21.28 47.25
CA MET A 451 -0.91 22.08 47.13
C MET A 451 -0.05 21.92 48.39
N PRO A 452 1.29 21.94 48.24
CA PRO A 452 2.15 22.52 49.26
C PRO A 452 2.80 23.83 48.77
N PRO A 453 2.93 24.85 49.66
CA PRO A 453 3.49 26.15 49.35
C PRO A 453 5.01 26.22 49.57
N GLY A 454 5.69 27.03 48.76
CA GLY A 454 6.94 27.70 49.14
C GLY A 454 8.24 27.09 48.61
N MET A 455 8.82 27.74 47.59
CA MET A 455 10.25 28.08 47.59
C MET A 455 10.52 29.23 46.59
N MET A 456 10.68 30.44 47.13
CA MET A 456 11.38 31.57 46.49
C MET A 456 12.87 31.20 46.36
N GLY A 457 13.48 31.23 45.17
CA GLY A 457 14.11 32.40 44.52
C GLY A 457 15.53 32.01 44.06
N PRO A 458 16.36 32.90 43.47
CA PRO A 458 16.08 33.89 42.42
C PRO A 458 17.04 33.72 41.21
N GLY A 459 16.60 34.05 39.99
CA GLY A 459 17.54 34.30 38.87
C GLY A 459 17.09 33.77 37.51
N GLY A 460 16.51 34.63 36.68
CA GLY A 460 16.28 34.34 35.26
C GLY A 460 15.41 35.41 34.58
N PRO A 461 15.77 35.90 33.39
CA PRO A 461 15.38 37.23 32.95
C PRO A 461 13.96 37.34 32.36
N ASN A 462 13.39 38.50 32.66
CA ASN A 462 12.17 39.13 32.19
C ASN A 462 11.76 38.79 30.73
N LEU A 463 10.64 38.07 30.55
CA LEU A 463 9.98 37.83 29.26
C LEU A 463 8.68 38.66 29.14
N SER A 464 8.78 39.97 29.34
CA SER A 464 7.70 40.93 29.05
C SER A 464 7.90 41.62 27.68
N GLY A 465 8.19 40.85 26.63
CA GLY A 465 8.57 41.37 25.31
C GLY A 465 7.69 40.94 24.12
N PHE A 466 6.90 39.87 24.23
CA PHE A 466 6.29 39.23 23.05
C PHE A 466 4.82 39.60 22.74
N GLN A 467 4.19 40.47 23.52
CA GLN A 467 2.79 40.90 23.28
C GLN A 467 2.63 42.31 22.68
N ARG A 468 3.71 43.02 22.31
CA ARG A 468 3.62 44.35 21.66
C ARG A 468 3.94 44.39 20.17
N GLY A 469 4.25 43.25 19.54
CA GLY A 469 4.52 43.16 18.09
C GLY A 469 3.27 43.03 17.20
N ALA A 470 2.26 42.27 17.64
CA ALA A 470 1.11 41.92 16.82
C ALA A 470 0.10 43.08 16.66
N ALA A 471 -0.05 43.95 17.67
CA ALA A 471 -0.99 45.08 17.63
C ALA A 471 -0.51 46.25 16.73
N LYS A 472 0.81 46.43 16.55
CA LYS A 472 1.36 47.49 15.69
C LYS A 472 1.28 47.16 14.20
N GLN A 473 1.35 45.88 13.81
CA GLN A 473 1.26 45.47 12.40
C GLN A 473 -0.18 45.51 11.85
N ALA A 474 -1.19 45.24 12.69
CA ALA A 474 -2.61 45.38 12.30
C ALA A 474 -2.99 46.86 12.04
N SER A 475 -2.54 47.77 12.91
CA SER A 475 -2.78 49.22 12.80
C SER A 475 -2.15 49.86 11.54
N GLN A 476 -0.98 49.38 11.11
CA GLN A 476 -0.31 49.90 9.90
C GLN A 476 -0.92 49.37 8.59
N LYS A 477 -1.48 48.14 8.58
CA LYS A 477 -2.18 47.59 7.41
C LYS A 477 -3.51 48.29 7.14
N GLU A 478 -4.27 48.65 8.16
CA GLU A 478 -5.52 49.44 7.98
C GLU A 478 -5.26 50.87 7.49
N LYS A 479 -4.21 51.54 7.99
CA LYS A 479 -3.84 52.88 7.50
C LYS A 479 -3.35 52.88 6.04
N LYS A 480 -2.66 51.82 5.59
CA LYS A 480 -2.28 51.67 4.17
C LYS A 480 -3.48 51.34 3.26
N ALA A 481 -4.47 50.59 3.74
CA ALA A 481 -5.69 50.29 2.99
C ALA A 481 -6.59 51.53 2.79
N LYS A 482 -6.74 52.38 3.80
CA LYS A 482 -7.51 53.64 3.69
C LYS A 482 -6.82 54.66 2.75
N ARG A 483 -5.48 54.74 2.73
CA ARG A 483 -4.74 55.60 1.79
C ARG A 483 -4.83 55.14 0.32
N LYS A 484 -4.99 53.84 0.05
CA LYS A 484 -5.15 53.30 -1.31
C LYS A 484 -6.56 53.53 -1.88
N LYS A 485 -7.61 53.55 -1.04
CA LYS A 485 -8.99 53.87 -1.46
C LYS A 485 -9.22 55.36 -1.75
N GLY A 486 -8.50 56.28 -1.09
CA GLY A 486 -8.61 57.73 -1.35
C GLY A 486 -7.96 58.21 -2.66
N ARG A 487 -7.06 57.41 -3.26
CA ARG A 487 -6.31 57.77 -4.47
C ARG A 487 -6.95 57.28 -5.78
N ARG A 488 -8.11 56.63 -5.69
CA ARG A 488 -8.92 56.15 -6.84
C ARG A 488 -10.21 56.97 -7.07
N ARG A 489 -10.36 58.09 -6.37
CA ARG A 489 -11.52 59.01 -6.48
C ARG A 489 -11.10 60.49 -6.65
N ARG A 490 -9.96 60.73 -7.28
CA ARG A 490 -9.61 62.04 -7.84
C ARG A 490 -9.12 61.86 -9.25
#